data_AF-B0RWJ5-F1
#
_entry.id   AF-B0RWJ5-F1
#
_cell.length_a   1.000
_cell.length_b   1.000
_cell.length_c   1.000
_cell.angle_alpha   90.00
_cell.angle_beta   90.00
_cell.angle_gamma   90.00
#
_symmetry.space_group_name_H-M   'P 1'
#
loop_
_entity.id
_entity.type
_entity.pdbx_description
1 polymer ?
#
loop_
_entity_poly.entity_id
_entity_poly.type
_entity_poly.pdbx_seq_one_letter_code
_entity_poly.pdbx_strand_id
1 'polypeptide(L)'
;MTTMQSRERLVKWLQDAYAMEKEAETMMKAMAARIEHYPELKHRIEQHVQETQQQSAGVQRCLELLDGSIPTAKGMLSSVLASMHAAGNSMMTDEVTKGVGISYAFEHLEIASYRALVVAARSAGEQEVAQIWEDILQQEIEMAEWLIEHQEAIVVAFLEREQLEGVTAKR
;
A
#
# COMPACT_ATOMS: atom_id res chain seq x y z
N MET A 1 3.73 -7.36 30.06
CA MET A 1 2.47 -7.69 29.36
C MET A 1 2.18 -9.16 29.57
N THR A 2 0.94 -9.52 29.89
CA THR A 2 0.51 -10.94 29.87
C THR A 2 0.32 -11.39 28.43
N THR A 3 0.37 -12.69 28.16
CA THR A 3 0.20 -13.27 26.81
C THR A 3 -1.16 -12.90 26.20
N MET A 4 -2.22 -12.85 27.03
CA MET A 4 -3.55 -12.37 26.61
C MET A 4 -3.55 -10.90 26.14
N GLN A 5 -2.90 -9.99 26.87
CA GLN A 5 -2.80 -8.59 26.45
C GLN A 5 -1.99 -8.42 25.14
N SER A 6 -1.06 -9.35 24.88
CA SER A 6 -0.25 -9.36 23.66
C SER A 6 -1.08 -9.83 22.45
N ARG A 7 -1.93 -10.87 22.62
CA ARG A 7 -2.85 -11.36 21.58
C ARG A 7 -3.94 -10.34 21.24
N GLU A 8 -4.55 -9.68 22.23
CA GLU A 8 -5.54 -8.62 21.97
C GLU A 8 -4.95 -7.43 21.20
N ARG A 9 -3.72 -7.02 21.54
CA ARG A 9 -3.00 -5.98 20.80
C ARG A 9 -2.72 -6.41 19.37
N LEU A 10 -2.29 -7.65 19.18
CA LEU A 10 -2.00 -8.23 17.87
C LEU A 10 -3.23 -8.21 16.96
N VAL A 11 -4.38 -8.65 17.48
CA VAL A 11 -5.65 -8.64 16.72
C VAL A 11 -6.03 -7.23 16.29
N LYS A 12 -5.87 -6.22 17.14
CA LYS A 12 -6.13 -4.81 16.74
C LYS A 12 -5.21 -4.34 15.63
N TRP A 13 -3.92 -4.63 15.72
CA TRP A 13 -2.98 -4.24 14.65
C TRP A 13 -3.23 -4.99 13.35
N LEU A 14 -3.72 -6.22 13.41
CA LEU A 14 -4.15 -6.96 12.23
C LEU A 14 -5.40 -6.36 11.58
N GLN A 15 -6.34 -5.90 12.40
CA GLN A 15 -7.50 -5.17 11.92
C GLN A 15 -7.08 -3.87 11.21
N ASP A 16 -6.12 -3.15 11.76
CA ASP A 16 -5.56 -1.94 11.14
C ASP A 16 -4.86 -2.26 9.81
N ALA A 17 -4.04 -3.33 9.76
CA ALA A 17 -3.39 -3.77 8.52
C ALA A 17 -4.38 -4.24 7.45
N TYR A 18 -5.42 -4.98 7.82
CA TYR A 18 -6.47 -5.37 6.86
C TYR A 18 -7.15 -4.15 6.24
N ALA A 19 -7.41 -3.11 7.05
CA ALA A 19 -7.98 -1.88 6.56
C ALA A 19 -7.01 -1.13 5.63
N MET A 20 -5.73 -1.07 6.00
CA MET A 20 -4.66 -0.48 5.18
C MET A 20 -4.59 -1.13 3.80
N GLU A 21 -4.54 -2.45 3.74
CA GLU A 21 -4.55 -3.24 2.49
C GLU A 21 -5.74 -2.93 1.57
N LYS A 22 -6.96 -2.82 2.14
CA LYS A 22 -8.15 -2.48 1.36
C LYS A 22 -8.12 -1.05 0.82
N GLU A 23 -7.48 -0.16 1.56
CA GLU A 23 -7.29 1.22 1.13
C GLU A 23 -6.19 1.32 0.05
N ALA A 24 -5.09 0.60 0.19
CA ALA A 24 -4.03 0.44 -0.82
C ALA A 24 -4.61 -0.09 -2.14
N GLU A 25 -5.37 -1.19 -2.08
CA GLU A 25 -6.04 -1.82 -3.22
C GLU A 25 -6.91 -0.80 -3.98
N THR A 26 -7.70 -0.01 -3.25
CA THR A 26 -8.60 1.00 -3.82
C THR A 26 -7.81 2.13 -4.49
N MET A 27 -6.78 2.63 -3.82
CA MET A 27 -5.92 3.71 -4.32
C MET A 27 -5.22 3.30 -5.62
N MET A 28 -4.59 2.13 -5.62
CA MET A 28 -3.83 1.62 -6.75
C MET A 28 -4.70 1.29 -7.96
N LYS A 29 -5.88 0.70 -7.76
CA LYS A 29 -6.87 0.51 -8.83
C LYS A 29 -7.26 1.83 -9.49
N ALA A 30 -7.47 2.87 -8.67
CA ALA A 30 -7.79 4.18 -9.18
C ALA A 30 -6.62 4.80 -9.97
N MET A 31 -5.37 4.62 -9.50
CA MET A 31 -4.17 5.07 -10.19
C MET A 31 -3.97 4.34 -11.53
N ALA A 32 -4.00 3.01 -11.54
CA ALA A 32 -3.86 2.19 -12.76
C ALA A 32 -4.88 2.54 -13.84
N ALA A 33 -6.12 2.85 -13.44
CA ALA A 33 -7.18 3.26 -14.37
C ALA A 33 -6.92 4.61 -15.06
N ARG A 34 -6.05 5.46 -14.49
CA ARG A 34 -5.75 6.80 -15.01
C ARG A 34 -4.40 6.89 -15.74
N ILE A 35 -3.55 5.85 -15.64
CA ILE A 35 -2.29 5.79 -16.37
C ILE A 35 -2.54 5.40 -17.84
N GLU A 36 -2.04 6.23 -18.76
CA GLU A 36 -2.12 6.08 -20.21
C GLU A 36 -0.72 5.92 -20.84
N HIS A 37 0.22 6.84 -20.56
CA HIS A 37 1.52 6.89 -21.26
C HIS A 37 2.68 6.17 -20.55
N TYR A 38 2.40 5.44 -19.46
CA TYR A 38 3.42 4.77 -18.64
C TYR A 38 3.07 3.27 -18.50
N PRO A 39 3.24 2.46 -19.57
CA PRO A 39 2.77 1.07 -19.58
C PRO A 39 3.46 0.19 -18.53
N GLU A 40 4.75 0.40 -18.27
CA GLU A 40 5.49 -0.34 -17.24
C GLU A 40 4.98 -0.02 -15.82
N LEU A 41 4.78 1.27 -15.52
CA LEU A 41 4.18 1.71 -14.26
C LEU A 41 2.78 1.14 -14.07
N LYS A 42 1.93 1.20 -15.11
CA LYS A 42 0.59 0.63 -15.07
C LYS A 42 0.64 -0.86 -14.78
N HIS A 43 1.49 -1.60 -15.50
CA HIS A 43 1.61 -3.03 -15.33
C HIS A 43 2.07 -3.40 -13.92
N ARG A 44 3.09 -2.71 -13.38
CA ARG A 44 3.57 -2.96 -12.01
C ARG A 44 2.49 -2.69 -10.97
N ILE A 45 1.73 -1.61 -11.11
CA ILE A 45 0.61 -1.29 -10.19
C ILE A 45 -0.50 -2.33 -10.30
N GLU A 46 -0.87 -2.77 -11.50
CA GLU A 46 -1.87 -3.83 -11.69
C GLU A 46 -1.42 -5.18 -11.12
N GLN A 47 -0.13 -5.49 -11.19
CA GLN A 47 0.47 -6.62 -10.51
C GLN A 47 0.38 -6.42 -8.99
N HIS A 48 0.76 -5.24 -8.47
CA HIS A 48 0.75 -4.98 -7.04
C HIS A 48 -0.66 -5.04 -6.44
N VAL A 49 -1.69 -4.58 -7.17
CA VAL A 49 -3.09 -4.77 -6.77
C VAL A 49 -3.44 -6.24 -6.55
N GLN A 50 -2.89 -7.16 -7.35
CA GLN A 50 -3.10 -8.60 -7.16
C GLN A 50 -2.33 -9.13 -5.95
N GLU A 51 -1.12 -8.63 -5.71
CA GLU A 51 -0.31 -8.90 -4.52
C GLU A 51 -1.08 -8.47 -3.26
N THR A 52 -1.49 -7.20 -3.16
CA THR A 52 -2.32 -6.62 -2.08
C THR A 52 -3.62 -7.38 -1.83
N GLN A 53 -4.28 -7.89 -2.88
CA GLN A 53 -5.45 -8.75 -2.70
C GLN A 53 -5.11 -10.06 -1.98
N GLN A 54 -3.99 -10.68 -2.32
CA GLN A 54 -3.52 -11.90 -1.64
C GLN A 54 -3.04 -11.61 -0.22
N GLN A 55 -2.37 -10.47 0.00
CA GLN A 55 -1.93 -10.00 1.31
C GLN A 55 -3.12 -9.79 2.24
N SER A 56 -4.16 -9.07 1.81
CA SER A 56 -5.39 -8.89 2.58
C SER A 56 -6.08 -10.21 2.95
N ALA A 57 -6.05 -11.21 2.06
CA ALA A 57 -6.54 -12.56 2.34
C ALA A 57 -5.64 -13.33 3.33
N GLY A 58 -4.32 -13.10 3.30
CA GLY A 58 -3.38 -13.58 4.32
C GLY A 58 -3.69 -12.99 5.70
N VAL A 59 -3.87 -11.68 5.78
CA VAL A 59 -4.25 -10.97 7.01
C VAL A 59 -5.59 -11.47 7.56
N GLN A 60 -6.58 -11.68 6.70
CA GLN A 60 -7.86 -12.25 7.09
C GLN A 60 -7.71 -13.63 7.74
N ARG A 61 -6.91 -14.52 7.13
CA ARG A 61 -6.64 -15.85 7.71
C ARG A 61 -5.97 -15.74 9.08
N CYS A 62 -5.03 -14.80 9.26
CA CYS A 62 -4.43 -14.55 10.58
C CYS A 62 -5.45 -14.06 11.62
N LEU A 63 -6.41 -13.21 11.22
CA LEU A 63 -7.50 -12.80 12.11
C LEU A 63 -8.37 -13.98 12.53
N GLU A 64 -8.73 -14.86 11.59
CA GLU A 64 -9.52 -16.06 11.87
C GLU A 64 -8.80 -17.03 12.83
N LEU A 65 -7.48 -17.24 12.65
CA LEU A 65 -6.65 -18.05 13.55
C LEU A 65 -6.58 -17.48 14.98
N LEU A 66 -6.70 -16.17 15.12
CA LEU A 66 -6.61 -15.48 16.40
C LEU A 66 -7.96 -15.21 17.06
N ASP A 67 -9.04 -15.84 16.57
CA ASP A 67 -10.43 -15.59 16.99
C ASP A 67 -10.84 -14.11 16.86
N GLY A 68 -10.18 -13.38 15.96
CA GLY A 68 -10.45 -11.99 15.64
C GLY A 68 -11.52 -11.86 14.54
N SER A 69 -12.13 -10.68 14.46
CA SER A 69 -13.07 -10.34 13.40
C SER A 69 -12.49 -9.33 12.42
N ILE A 70 -12.89 -9.44 11.16
CA ILE A 70 -12.61 -8.42 10.15
C ILE A 70 -13.34 -7.12 10.54
N PRO A 71 -12.69 -5.95 10.47
CA PRO A 71 -13.35 -4.67 10.73
C PRO A 71 -14.55 -4.46 9.80
N THR A 72 -15.71 -4.15 10.37
CA THR A 72 -16.94 -3.87 9.62
C THR A 72 -17.05 -2.41 9.14
N ALA A 73 -16.10 -1.53 9.49
CA ALA A 73 -16.16 -0.10 9.16
C ALA A 73 -14.78 0.52 8.94
N LYS A 74 -14.74 1.55 8.06
CA LYS A 74 -13.59 2.29 7.54
C LYS A 74 -12.47 2.50 8.57
N GLY A 75 -11.26 2.11 8.20
CA GLY A 75 -10.07 2.28 9.02
C GLY A 75 -9.70 3.74 9.28
N MET A 76 -8.84 3.94 10.28
CA MET A 76 -8.28 5.24 10.65
C MET A 76 -7.47 5.87 9.49
N LEU A 77 -6.91 5.04 8.60
CA LEU A 77 -6.16 5.46 7.41
C LEU A 77 -7.03 6.19 6.38
N SER A 78 -8.36 6.00 6.40
CA SER A 78 -9.29 6.68 5.48
C SER A 78 -9.17 8.20 5.48
N SER A 79 -8.73 8.80 6.60
CA SER A 79 -8.48 10.24 6.76
C SER A 79 -7.14 10.71 6.15
N VAL A 80 -6.09 9.89 6.26
CA VAL A 80 -4.79 10.11 5.61
C VAL A 80 -4.96 9.95 4.11
N LEU A 81 -5.67 8.91 3.66
CA LEU A 81 -6.03 8.74 2.25
C LEU A 81 -6.89 9.86 1.71
N ALA A 82 -7.91 10.32 2.44
CA ALA A 82 -8.70 11.48 2.02
C ALA A 82 -7.82 12.74 1.85
N SER A 83 -6.79 12.89 2.68
CA SER A 83 -5.83 14.00 2.60
C SER A 83 -4.86 13.85 1.42
N MET A 84 -4.33 12.64 1.17
CA MET A 84 -3.49 12.33 0.00
C MET A 84 -4.27 12.46 -1.32
N HIS A 85 -5.53 12.00 -1.33
CA HIS A 85 -6.42 12.08 -2.47
C HIS A 85 -6.90 13.53 -2.71
N ALA A 86 -7.14 14.32 -1.65
CA ALA A 86 -7.40 15.76 -1.79
C ALA A 86 -6.17 16.52 -2.32
N ALA A 87 -4.97 16.14 -1.91
CA ALA A 87 -3.72 16.68 -2.44
C ALA A 87 -3.48 16.31 -3.93
N GLY A 88 -3.96 15.15 -4.37
CA GLY A 88 -3.90 14.70 -5.77
C GLY A 88 -5.01 15.26 -6.67
N ASN A 89 -6.22 15.50 -6.15
CA ASN A 89 -7.40 15.87 -6.97
C ASN A 89 -7.57 17.37 -7.24
N SER A 90 -6.79 18.28 -6.64
CA SER A 90 -6.95 19.71 -6.91
C SER A 90 -6.01 20.17 -8.04
N MET A 91 -6.45 20.02 -9.29
CA MET A 91 -5.92 20.75 -10.46
C MET A 91 -4.40 20.67 -10.72
N MET A 92 -3.80 19.48 -10.81
CA MET A 92 -2.37 19.40 -11.12
C MET A 92 -2.06 18.67 -12.42
N THR A 93 -1.22 19.31 -13.23
CA THR A 93 -0.73 18.85 -14.52
C THR A 93 0.28 17.70 -14.41
N ASP A 94 0.67 17.30 -13.19
CA ASP A 94 1.75 16.36 -12.86
C ASP A 94 1.31 15.11 -12.07
N GLU A 95 0.02 14.74 -12.17
CA GLU A 95 -0.65 13.70 -11.36
C GLU A 95 0.13 12.38 -11.30
N VAL A 96 0.70 11.91 -12.41
CA VAL A 96 1.46 10.65 -12.45
C VAL A 96 2.73 10.71 -11.60
N THR A 97 3.50 11.80 -11.70
CA THR A 97 4.76 11.95 -10.94
C THR A 97 4.51 12.07 -9.44
N LYS A 98 3.46 12.81 -9.06
CA LYS A 98 3.02 12.90 -7.66
C LYS A 98 2.44 11.58 -7.17
N GLY A 99 1.68 10.89 -8.01
CA GLY A 99 1.15 9.56 -7.72
C GLY A 99 2.24 8.58 -7.33
N VAL A 100 3.34 8.52 -8.08
CA VAL A 100 4.50 7.67 -7.74
C VAL A 100 5.08 8.02 -6.37
N GLY A 101 5.27 9.31 -6.07
CA GLY A 101 5.79 9.73 -4.76
C GLY A 101 4.85 9.42 -3.59
N ILE A 102 3.54 9.57 -3.81
CA ILE A 102 2.47 9.23 -2.86
C ILE A 102 2.44 7.71 -2.61
N SER A 103 2.49 6.90 -3.67
CA SER A 103 2.56 5.45 -3.57
C SER A 103 3.82 5.02 -2.83
N TYR A 104 5.00 5.52 -3.21
CA TYR A 104 6.26 5.19 -2.52
C TYR A 104 6.21 5.49 -1.02
N ALA A 105 5.64 6.64 -0.63
CA ALA A 105 5.47 6.97 0.78
C ALA A 105 4.48 6.02 1.49
N PHE A 106 3.45 5.56 0.78
CA PHE A 106 2.49 4.59 1.27
C PHE A 106 3.15 3.22 1.49
N GLU A 107 3.96 2.73 0.55
CA GLU A 107 4.74 1.49 0.72
C GLU A 107 5.58 1.52 2.00
N HIS A 108 6.22 2.66 2.32
CA HIS A 108 7.00 2.80 3.56
C HIS A 108 6.13 2.80 4.83
N LEU A 109 4.88 3.23 4.74
CA LEU A 109 3.91 3.06 5.82
C LEU A 109 3.56 1.58 6.01
N GLU A 110 3.37 0.83 4.92
CA GLU A 110 3.09 -0.61 4.97
C GLU A 110 4.29 -1.39 5.53
N ILE A 111 5.49 -1.12 5.03
CA ILE A 111 6.77 -1.67 5.54
C ILE A 111 6.90 -1.43 7.04
N ALA A 112 6.68 -0.20 7.51
CA ALA A 112 6.78 0.11 8.94
C ALA A 112 5.73 -0.67 9.76
N SER A 113 4.51 -0.78 9.24
CA SER A 113 3.40 -1.48 9.88
C SER A 113 3.67 -2.99 9.98
N TYR A 114 4.11 -3.62 8.89
CA TYR A 114 4.44 -5.03 8.86
C TYR A 114 5.65 -5.37 9.73
N ARG A 115 6.68 -4.52 9.78
CA ARG A 115 7.79 -4.69 10.73
C ARG A 115 7.31 -4.68 12.19
N ALA A 116 6.39 -3.79 12.54
CA ALA A 116 5.81 -3.75 13.88
C ALA A 116 4.97 -5.01 14.18
N LEU A 117 4.19 -5.46 13.20
CA LEU A 117 3.40 -6.69 13.30
C LEU A 117 4.29 -7.92 13.51
N VAL A 118 5.32 -8.13 12.70
CA VAL A 118 6.26 -9.27 12.84
C VAL A 118 6.80 -9.37 14.27
N VAL A 119 7.22 -8.25 14.85
CA VAL A 119 7.70 -8.20 16.25
C VAL A 119 6.58 -8.56 17.23
N ALA A 120 5.36 -8.07 17.02
CA ALA A 120 4.22 -8.37 17.88
C ALA A 120 3.79 -9.84 17.83
N ALA A 121 3.73 -10.46 16.65
CA ALA A 121 3.41 -11.89 16.53
C ALA A 121 4.46 -12.76 17.23
N ARG A 122 5.75 -12.50 16.99
CA ARG A 122 6.84 -13.21 17.67
C ARG A 122 6.74 -13.07 19.18
N SER A 123 6.43 -11.88 19.67
CA SER A 123 6.25 -11.61 21.10
C SER A 123 5.02 -12.30 21.70
N ALA A 124 3.98 -12.55 20.90
CA ALA A 124 2.80 -13.30 21.28
C ALA A 124 2.96 -14.84 21.16
N GLY A 125 4.07 -15.31 20.59
CA GLY A 125 4.32 -16.73 20.32
C GLY A 125 3.74 -17.25 19.00
N GLU A 126 3.18 -16.35 18.18
CA GLU A 126 2.47 -16.67 16.93
C GLU A 126 3.47 -16.73 15.74
N GLN A 127 4.32 -17.75 15.70
CA GLN A 127 5.41 -17.83 14.70
C GLN A 127 4.90 -17.99 13.26
N GLU A 128 3.85 -18.78 13.05
CA GLU A 128 3.25 -18.97 11.72
C GLU A 128 2.69 -17.66 11.16
N VAL A 129 2.06 -16.89 12.04
CA VAL A 129 1.53 -15.56 11.74
C VAL A 129 2.66 -14.57 11.42
N ALA A 130 3.77 -14.62 12.17
CA ALA A 130 4.94 -13.79 11.89
C ALA A 130 5.53 -14.08 10.51
N GLN A 131 5.62 -15.34 10.09
CA GLN A 131 6.16 -15.71 8.78
C GLN A 131 5.31 -15.14 7.64
N ILE A 132 3.98 -15.22 7.75
CA ILE A 132 3.07 -14.63 6.74
C ILE A 132 3.37 -13.14 6.55
N TRP A 133 3.65 -12.41 7.64
CA TRP A 133 3.92 -10.97 7.56
C TRP A 133 5.33 -10.63 7.08
N GLU A 134 6.29 -11.52 7.27
CA GLU A 134 7.61 -11.36 6.64
C GLU A 134 7.52 -11.50 5.13
N ASP A 135 6.69 -12.43 4.64
CA ASP A 135 6.47 -12.59 3.20
C ASP A 135 5.76 -11.36 2.61
N ILE A 136 4.77 -10.78 3.30
CA ILE A 136 4.12 -9.53 2.87
C ILE A 136 5.12 -8.36 2.91
N LEU A 137 5.85 -8.21 4.02
CA LEU A 137 6.88 -7.16 4.18
C LEU A 137 7.87 -7.16 3.00
N GLN A 138 8.28 -8.33 2.53
CA GLN A 138 9.21 -8.43 1.41
C GLN A 138 8.58 -7.93 0.10
N GLN A 139 7.30 -8.20 -0.14
CA GLN A 139 6.57 -7.71 -1.32
C GLN A 139 6.45 -6.17 -1.32
N GLU A 140 6.17 -5.57 -0.16
CA GLU A 140 6.11 -4.11 0.00
C GLU A 140 7.47 -3.45 -0.21
N ILE A 141 8.55 -4.08 0.26
CA ILE A 141 9.93 -3.65 -0.01
C ILE A 141 10.21 -3.68 -1.51
N GLU A 142 9.86 -4.77 -2.20
CA GLU A 142 10.05 -4.91 -3.64
C GLU A 142 9.25 -3.87 -4.44
N MET A 143 8.05 -3.49 -3.99
CA MET A 143 7.29 -2.40 -4.60
C MET A 143 7.94 -1.04 -4.35
N ALA A 144 8.33 -0.74 -3.12
CA ALA A 144 9.01 0.51 -2.78
C ALA A 144 10.30 0.69 -3.59
N GLU A 145 11.14 -0.35 -3.67
CA GLU A 145 12.37 -0.36 -4.45
C GLU A 145 12.09 -0.14 -5.94
N TRP A 146 11.11 -0.85 -6.50
CA TRP A 146 10.74 -0.67 -7.90
C TRP A 146 10.29 0.78 -8.19
N LEU A 147 9.44 1.36 -7.33
CA LEU A 147 8.93 2.72 -7.53
C LEU A 147 10.05 3.76 -7.53
N ILE A 148 11.01 3.67 -6.59
CA ILE A 148 12.10 4.64 -6.51
C ILE A 148 13.11 4.47 -7.64
N GLU A 149 13.39 3.24 -8.08
CA GLU A 149 14.28 2.95 -9.21
C GLU A 149 13.71 3.48 -10.54
N HIS A 150 12.39 3.50 -10.71
CA HIS A 150 11.73 3.95 -11.94
C HIS A 150 11.28 5.42 -11.88
N GLN A 151 11.36 6.07 -10.72
CA GLN A 151 10.87 7.44 -10.53
C GLN A 151 11.54 8.43 -11.49
N GLU A 152 12.86 8.36 -11.66
CA GLU A 152 13.59 9.28 -12.54
C GLU A 152 13.11 9.18 -13.98
N ALA A 153 13.01 7.96 -14.52
CA ALA A 153 12.54 7.72 -15.88
C ALA A 153 11.12 8.24 -16.11
N ILE A 154 10.24 8.05 -15.12
CA ILE A 154 8.86 8.55 -15.16
C ILE A 154 8.83 10.08 -15.18
N VAL A 155 9.63 10.74 -14.34
CA VAL A 155 9.71 12.21 -14.28
C VAL A 155 10.29 12.79 -15.57
N VAL A 156 11.36 12.20 -16.11
CA VAL A 156 11.94 12.63 -17.40
C VAL A 156 10.90 12.53 -18.51
N ALA A 157 10.25 11.36 -18.64
CA ALA A 157 9.24 11.14 -19.67
C ALA A 157 8.00 12.05 -19.49
N PHE A 158 7.67 12.44 -18.26
CA PHE A 158 6.65 13.44 -17.99
C PHE A 158 7.05 14.82 -18.52
N LEU A 159 8.24 15.30 -18.16
CA LEU A 159 8.76 16.61 -18.55
C LEU A 159 8.92 16.75 -20.07
N GLU A 160 9.40 15.70 -20.75
CA GLU A 160 9.51 15.67 -22.21
C GLU A 160 8.14 15.82 -22.89
N ARG A 161 7.11 15.12 -22.38
CA ARG A 161 5.75 15.23 -22.90
C ARG A 161 5.14 16.61 -22.64
N GLU A 162 5.40 17.20 -21.48
CA GLU A 162 4.91 18.56 -21.14
C GLU A 162 5.46 19.61 -22.12
N GLN A 163 6.71 19.44 -22.58
CA GLN A 163 7.34 20.34 -23.55
C GLN A 163 6.85 20.14 -24.99
N LEU A 164 6.53 18.90 -25.38
CA LEU A 164 6.13 18.54 -26.75
C LEU A 164 4.63 18.75 -27.01
N GLU A 165 3.80 18.48 -26.02
CA GLU A 165 2.35 18.55 -26.14
C GLU A 165 1.81 19.53 -25.12
N GLY A 166 1.58 20.78 -25.55
CA GLY A 166 1.08 21.85 -24.67
C GLY A 166 -0.25 21.58 -23.94
N VAL A 167 -0.83 20.37 -23.96
CA VAL A 167 -2.03 20.00 -23.20
C VAL A 167 -2.12 18.51 -22.74
N THR A 168 -1.34 17.53 -23.24
CA THR A 168 -1.63 16.07 -23.05
C THR A 168 -0.60 15.20 -22.32
N ALA A 169 0.39 15.76 -21.62
CA ALA A 169 1.33 14.99 -20.78
C ALA A 169 0.73 14.30 -19.53
N LYS A 170 -0.60 14.29 -19.40
CA LYS A 170 -1.33 14.25 -18.12
C LYS A 170 -1.60 12.87 -17.57
N ARG A 171 -1.53 11.82 -18.40
CA ARG A 171 -2.05 10.48 -18.07
C ARG A 171 -1.10 9.39 -18.52
#